data_AF-A0A7S1SL24-F1
#
_entry.id   AF-A0A7S1SL24-F1
#
_cell.length_a   1.000
_cell.length_b   1.000
_cell.length_c   1.000
_cell.angle_alpha   90.00
_cell.angle_beta   90.00
_cell.angle_gamma   90.00
#
_symmetry.space_group_name_H-M   'P 1'
#
loop_
_entity.id
_entity.type
_entity.pdbx_description
1 polymer ?
#
loop_
_entity_poly.entity_id
_entity_poly.type
_entity_poly.pdbx_seq_one_letter_code
_entity_poly.pdbx_strand_id
1 'polypeptide(L)'
;ATALASVLGGFLAAGLLCMDGVGGLHGWQWLFFAEGLPTICLAIFVGLTLPDSPATASFLTASERQHLQEKLARSAASHEAHMSKPILFTGIAKLHRNCSGMCGWRVWYIGTVWFLVEC
;
A
#
# COMPACT_ATOMS: atom_id res chain seq x y z
N ALA A 1 -14.73 4.13 9.88
CA ALA A 1 -14.40 3.38 8.64
C ALA A 1 -14.06 1.93 8.93
N THR A 2 -13.18 1.66 9.91
CA THR A 2 -12.66 0.30 10.20
C THR A 2 -13.72 -0.72 10.62
N ALA A 3 -14.72 -0.33 11.42
CA ALA A 3 -15.77 -1.25 11.88
C ALA A 3 -16.70 -1.76 10.77
N LEU A 4 -16.91 -0.96 9.71
CA LEU A 4 -17.72 -1.39 8.57
C LEU A 4 -16.95 -2.38 7.69
N ALA A 5 -15.66 -2.14 7.49
CA ALA A 5 -14.77 -3.04 6.75
C ALA A 5 -14.66 -4.41 7.44
N SER A 6 -14.55 -4.45 8.77
CA SER A 6 -14.46 -5.72 9.51
C SER A 6 -15.78 -6.51 9.49
N VAL A 7 -16.93 -5.86 9.62
CA VAL A 7 -18.23 -6.53 9.52
C VAL A 7 -18.43 -7.11 8.11
N LEU A 8 -18.17 -6.31 7.07
CA LEU A 8 -18.30 -6.77 5.69
C LEU A 8 -17.30 -7.90 5.36
N GLY A 9 -16.06 -7.82 5.86
CA GLY A 9 -15.06 -8.86 5.73
C GLY A 9 -15.49 -10.18 6.39
N GLY A 10 -16.09 -10.11 7.59
CA GLY A 10 -16.63 -11.28 8.28
C GLY A 10 -17.80 -11.95 7.55
N PHE A 11 -18.75 -11.16 7.02
CA PHE A 11 -19.86 -11.69 6.22
C PHE A 11 -19.39 -12.30 4.89
N LEU A 12 -18.43 -11.67 4.23
CA LEU A 12 -17.84 -12.17 2.99
C LEU A 12 -17.08 -13.48 3.24
N ALA A 13 -16.28 -13.55 4.31
CA ALA A 13 -15.56 -14.76 4.69
C ALA A 13 -16.51 -15.92 5.01
N ALA A 14 -17.61 -15.66 5.74
CA ALA A 14 -18.62 -16.67 6.02
C ALA A 14 -19.32 -17.18 4.74
N GLY A 15 -19.62 -16.29 3.80
CA GLY A 15 -20.19 -16.66 2.50
C GLY A 15 -19.26 -17.48 1.62
N LEU A 16 -17.95 -17.17 1.64
CA LEU A 16 -16.94 -17.89 0.87
C LEU A 16 -16.59 -19.26 1.44
N LEU A 17 -16.60 -19.42 2.76
CA LEU A 17 -16.43 -20.73 3.38
C LEU A 17 -17.59 -21.68 3.03
N CYS A 18 -18.78 -21.16 2.76
CA CYS A 18 -19.91 -21.96 2.25
C CYS A 18 -19.75 -22.38 0.78
N MET A 19 -18.77 -21.84 0.03
CA MET A 19 -18.46 -22.24 -1.35
C MET A 19 -17.49 -23.43 -1.42
N ASP A 20 -17.36 -24.20 -0.33
CA ASP A 20 -16.52 -25.40 -0.29
C ASP A 20 -17.01 -26.46 -1.30
N GLY A 21 -16.13 -26.89 -2.20
CA GLY A 21 -16.44 -27.85 -3.26
C GLY A 21 -16.93 -27.22 -4.57
N VAL A 22 -17.16 -25.90 -4.63
CA VAL A 22 -17.49 -25.20 -5.89
C VAL A 22 -16.25 -25.18 -6.79
N GLY A 23 -16.31 -25.87 -7.93
CA GLY A 23 -15.18 -26.00 -8.86
C GLY A 23 -14.07 -26.95 -8.40
N GLY A 24 -14.32 -27.79 -7.38
CA GLY A 24 -13.32 -28.69 -6.79
C GLY A 24 -12.31 -27.98 -5.87
N LEU A 25 -12.54 -26.71 -5.57
CA LEU A 25 -11.69 -25.86 -4.74
C LEU A 25 -12.27 -25.77 -3.32
N HIS A 26 -11.41 -25.61 -2.33
CA HIS A 26 -11.81 -25.42 -0.94
C HIS A 26 -12.22 -23.97 -0.70
N GLY A 27 -13.13 -23.72 0.25
CA GLY A 27 -13.64 -22.38 0.57
C GLY A 27 -12.55 -21.36 0.90
N TRP A 28 -11.43 -21.80 1.48
CA TRP A 28 -10.30 -20.92 1.79
C TRP A 28 -9.55 -20.43 0.53
N GLN A 29 -9.57 -21.18 -0.57
CA GLN A 29 -8.92 -20.77 -1.82
C GLN A 29 -9.67 -19.61 -2.48
N TRP A 30 -11.00 -19.58 -2.31
CA TRP A 30 -11.84 -18.49 -2.75
C TRP A 30 -11.51 -17.16 -2.06
N LEU A 31 -11.00 -17.17 -0.82
CA LEU A 31 -10.56 -15.95 -0.12
C LEU A 31 -9.40 -15.28 -0.86
N PHE A 32 -8.44 -16.07 -1.34
CA PHE A 32 -7.31 -15.56 -2.13
C PHE A 32 -7.77 -14.97 -3.46
N PHE A 33 -8.76 -15.58 -4.11
CA PHE A 33 -9.34 -15.02 -5.32
C PHE A 33 -10.11 -13.73 -5.06
N ALA A 34 -10.89 -13.67 -3.98
CA ALA A 34 -11.68 -12.49 -3.63
C ALA A 34 -10.84 -11.26 -3.32
N GLU A 35 -9.65 -11.42 -2.73
CA GLU A 35 -8.72 -10.31 -2.47
C GLU A 35 -7.77 -10.05 -3.64
N GLY A 36 -7.29 -11.13 -4.27
CA GLY A 36 -6.27 -11.07 -5.32
C GLY A 36 -6.80 -10.55 -6.66
N LEU A 37 -7.98 -11.01 -7.11
CA LEU A 37 -8.53 -10.59 -8.40
C LEU A 37 -8.79 -9.09 -8.49
N PRO A 38 -9.47 -8.45 -7.51
CA PRO A 38 -9.68 -7.01 -7.55
C PRO A 38 -8.38 -6.22 -7.58
N THR A 39 -7.37 -6.68 -6.85
CA THR A 39 -6.04 -6.04 -6.80
C THR A 39 -5.34 -6.11 -8.16
N ILE A 40 -5.37 -7.26 -8.82
CA ILE A 40 -4.78 -7.43 -10.17
C ILE A 40 -5.54 -6.57 -11.19
N CYS A 41 -6.88 -6.59 -11.15
CA CYS A 41 -7.71 -5.76 -12.02
C CYS A 41 -7.40 -4.27 -11.84
N LEU A 42 -7.25 -3.82 -10.59
CA LEU A 42 -6.88 -2.45 -10.26
C LEU A 42 -5.47 -2.12 -10.77
N ALA A 43 -4.51 -3.01 -10.62
CA ALA A 43 -3.15 -2.82 -11.12
C ALA A 43 -3.12 -2.64 -12.65
N ILE A 44 -3.88 -3.46 -13.38
CA ILE A 44 -4.02 -3.33 -14.85
C ILE A 44 -4.73 -2.02 -15.19
N PHE A 45 -5.83 -1.70 -14.52
CA PHE A 45 -6.60 -0.48 -14.77
C PHE A 45 -5.75 0.78 -14.53
N VAL A 46 -5.00 0.82 -13.43
CA VAL A 46 -4.05 1.90 -13.14
C VAL A 46 -2.95 1.91 -14.18
N GLY A 47 -2.38 0.76 -14.55
CA GLY A 47 -1.36 0.69 -15.60
C GLY A 47 -1.83 1.23 -16.96
N LEU A 48 -3.12 1.06 -17.31
CA LEU A 48 -3.71 1.58 -18.54
C LEU A 48 -4.15 3.04 -18.44
N THR A 49 -4.55 3.50 -17.24
CA THR A 49 -5.16 4.82 -17.04
C THR A 49 -4.17 5.87 -16.56
N LEU A 50 -3.03 5.46 -15.98
CA LEU A 50 -2.02 6.37 -15.44
C LEU A 50 -1.18 6.94 -16.59
N PRO A 51 -1.28 8.25 -16.91
CA PRO A 51 -0.48 8.87 -17.95
C PRO A 51 0.96 9.06 -17.48
N ASP A 52 1.95 8.68 -18.30
CA ASP A 52 3.39 8.82 -18.00
C ASP A 52 3.86 10.27 -17.80
N SER A 53 3.03 11.25 -18.14
CA SER A 53 3.36 12.67 -18.00
C SER A 53 2.15 13.50 -17.59
N PRO A 54 2.30 14.50 -16.69
CA PRO A 54 1.23 15.45 -16.35
C PRO A 54 0.74 16.26 -17.57
N ALA A 55 1.50 16.28 -18.67
CA ALA A 55 1.10 16.90 -19.93
C ALA A 55 -0.04 16.14 -20.64
N THR A 56 -0.09 14.81 -20.49
CA THR A 56 -1.06 13.93 -21.16
C THR A 56 -2.24 13.54 -20.26
N ALA A 57 -2.23 13.99 -19.00
CA ALA A 57 -3.31 13.74 -18.06
C ALA A 57 -4.60 14.45 -18.51
N SER A 58 -5.54 13.66 -19.04
CA SER A 58 -6.86 14.12 -19.48
C SER A 58 -7.80 14.46 -18.32
N PHE A 59 -7.49 14.00 -17.12
CA PHE A 59 -8.26 14.28 -15.90
C PHE A 59 -8.04 15.68 -15.33
N LEU A 60 -7.01 16.42 -15.80
CA LEU A 60 -6.68 17.75 -15.27
C LEU A 60 -7.11 18.88 -16.19
N THR A 61 -7.75 19.89 -15.59
CA THR A 61 -8.04 21.15 -16.27
C THR A 61 -6.74 21.92 -16.57
N ALA A 62 -6.79 22.83 -17.56
CA ALA A 62 -5.59 23.55 -18.02
C ALA A 62 -4.89 24.34 -16.89
N SER A 63 -5.65 24.87 -15.92
CA SER A 63 -5.11 25.61 -14.77
C SER A 63 -4.39 24.68 -13.78
N GLU A 64 -4.93 23.51 -13.49
CA GLU A 64 -4.33 22.52 -12.58
C GLU A 64 -3.05 21.92 -13.17
N ARG A 65 -3.02 21.71 -14.49
CA ARG A 65 -1.84 21.23 -15.20
C ARG A 65 -0.67 22.21 -15.08
N GLN A 66 -0.91 23.51 -15.27
CA GLN A 66 0.14 24.52 -15.17
C GLN A 66 0.66 24.63 -13.73
N HIS A 67 -0.23 24.59 -12.73
CA HIS A 67 0.15 24.59 -11.33
C HIS A 67 1.01 23.38 -10.94
N LEU A 68 0.71 22.19 -11.47
CA LEU A 68 1.51 20.99 -11.22
C LEU A 68 2.85 21.01 -11.94
N GLN A 69 2.93 21.56 -13.14
CA GLN A 69 4.21 21.74 -13.85
C GLN A 69 5.14 22.68 -13.08
N GLU A 70 4.61 23.79 -12.56
CA GLU A 70 5.38 24.72 -11.71
C GLU A 70 5.85 24.05 -10.41
N LYS A 71 4.98 23.25 -9.76
CA LYS A 71 5.35 22.48 -8.56
C LYS A 71 6.41 21.43 -8.86
N LEU A 72 6.28 20.68 -9.95
CA LEU A 72 7.26 19.67 -10.36
C LEU A 72 8.62 20.30 -10.67
N ALA A 73 8.65 21.43 -11.39
CA ALA A 73 9.88 22.17 -11.65
C ALA A 73 10.54 22.67 -10.36
N ARG A 74 9.74 23.18 -9.41
CA ARG A 74 10.23 23.62 -8.09
C ARG A 74 10.75 22.45 -7.25
N SER A 75 10.07 21.30 -7.29
CA SER A 75 10.48 20.06 -6.62
C SER A 75 11.75 19.48 -7.20
N ALA A 76 11.93 19.48 -8.53
CA ALA A 76 13.16 19.00 -9.18
C ALA A 76 14.38 19.84 -8.75
N ALA A 77 14.26 21.17 -8.77
CA ALA A 77 15.33 22.07 -8.33
C ALA A 77 15.68 21.93 -6.84
N SER A 78 14.69 21.65 -5.99
CA SER A 78 14.92 21.42 -4.56
C SER A 78 15.45 20.02 -4.24
N HIS A 79 15.18 19.03 -5.10
CA HIS A 79 15.76 17.69 -4.98
C HIS A 79 17.27 17.70 -5.25
N GLU A 80 17.73 18.46 -6.24
CA GLU A 80 19.16 18.67 -6.51
C GLU A 80 19.86 19.39 -5.35
N ALA A 81 19.24 20.42 -4.78
CA ALA A 81 19.79 21.16 -3.64
C ALA A 81 19.90 20.30 -2.36
N HIS A 82 18.98 19.35 -2.15
CA HIS A 82 18.99 18.45 -0.98
C HIS A 82 19.94 17.25 -1.16
N MET A 83 20.37 16.94 -2.39
CA MET A 83 21.31 15.84 -2.69
C MET A 83 22.79 16.21 -2.48
N SER A 84 23.10 17.40 -1.96
CA SER A 84 24.48 17.87 -1.72
C SER A 84 25.06 17.52 -0.33
N LYS A 85 24.34 16.78 0.52
CA LYS A 85 24.86 16.24 1.78
C LYS A 85 24.99 14.72 1.67
N PRO A 86 25.97 14.08 2.33
CA PRO A 86 26.09 12.62 2.33
C PRO A 86 24.94 12.00 3.14
N ILE A 87 23.76 11.93 2.51
CA ILE A 87 22.52 11.30 2.98
C ILE A 87 22.74 9.84 3.41
N LEU A 88 23.76 9.19 2.84
CA LEU A 88 24.19 7.87 3.21
C LEU A 88 24.72 7.81 4.66
N PHE A 89 25.57 8.76 5.07
CA PHE A 89 26.31 8.68 6.35
C PHE A 89 25.44 9.07 7.55
N THR A 90 24.61 10.10 7.43
CA THR A 90 23.67 10.49 8.49
C THR A 90 22.50 9.51 8.60
N GLY A 91 22.07 8.93 7.47
CA GLY A 91 21.01 7.93 7.42
C GLY A 91 21.39 6.63 8.15
N ILE A 92 22.53 6.04 7.82
CA ILE A 92 23.01 4.80 8.47
C ILE A 92 23.31 5.00 9.97
N ALA A 93 23.88 6.15 10.36
CA ALA A 93 24.17 6.45 11.77
C ALA A 93 22.89 6.60 12.61
N LYS A 94 21.80 7.11 12.01
CA LYS A 94 20.49 7.25 12.67
C LYS A 94 19.70 5.94 12.68
N LEU A 95 19.83 5.13 11.61
CA LEU A 95 19.20 3.81 11.52
C LEU A 95 19.79 2.83 12.56
N HIS A 96 21.10 2.87 12.76
CA HIS A 96 21.78 2.01 13.74
C HIS A 96 21.32 2.26 15.20
N ARG A 97 21.01 3.51 15.57
CA ARG A 97 20.55 3.87 16.92
C ARG A 97 19.07 3.54 17.17
N ASN A 98 18.24 3.51 16.12
CA ASN A 98 16.79 3.24 16.22
C ASN A 98 16.43 1.74 16.10
N CYS A 99 17.34 0.91 15.56
CA CYS A 99 17.14 -0.53 15.42
C CYS A 99 16.94 -1.27 16.76
N SER A 100 17.36 -0.68 17.90
CA SER A 100 17.13 -1.25 19.23
C SER A 100 15.65 -1.32 19.63
N GLY A 101 14.78 -0.51 19.02
CA GLY A 101 13.33 -0.57 19.27
C GLY A 101 12.63 -1.71 18.52
N MET A 102 13.16 -2.11 17.35
CA MET A 102 12.53 -3.11 16.48
C MET A 102 12.85 -4.54 16.89
N CYS A 103 14.00 -4.78 17.53
CA CYS A 103 14.36 -6.08 18.10
C CYS A 103 13.86 -6.25 19.54
N GLY A 104 13.07 -5.32 20.08
CA GLY A 104 12.55 -5.41 21.44
C GLY A 104 11.58 -6.58 21.58
N TRP A 105 11.78 -7.42 22.60
CA TRP A 105 10.87 -8.52 22.96
C TRP A 105 9.41 -8.06 23.05
N ARG A 106 9.16 -6.80 23.45
CA ARG A 106 7.82 -6.19 23.44
C ARG A 106 7.16 -6.16 22.07
N VAL A 107 7.89 -5.91 20.98
CA VAL A 107 7.33 -5.86 19.62
C VAL A 107 6.91 -7.25 19.17
N TRP A 108 7.78 -8.24 19.38
CA TRP A 108 7.47 -9.64 19.10
C TRP A 108 6.35 -10.17 19.99
N TYR A 109 6.36 -9.82 21.28
CA TYR A 109 5.30 -10.19 22.22
C TYR A 109 3.95 -9.62 21.81
N ILE A 110 3.87 -8.32 21.51
CA ILE A 110 2.63 -7.67 21.06
C ILE A 110 2.17 -8.29 19.73
N GLY A 111 3.09 -8.54 18.79
CA GLY A 111 2.78 -9.17 17.51
C GLY A 111 2.24 -10.60 17.67
N THR A 112 2.90 -11.43 18.48
CA THR A 112 2.47 -12.81 18.76
C THR A 112 1.14 -12.86 19.51
N VAL A 113 0.94 -11.97 20.50
CA VAL A 113 -0.33 -11.88 21.24
C VAL A 113 -1.46 -11.44 20.33
N TRP A 114 -1.23 -10.46 19.46
CA TRP A 114 -2.23 -10.03 18.48
C TRP A 114 -2.58 -11.15 17.50
N PHE A 115 -1.57 -11.87 16.99
CA PHE A 115 -1.78 -13.02 16.12
C PHE A 115 -2.53 -14.18 16.81
N LEU A 116 -2.33 -14.39 18.11
CA LEU A 116 -3.05 -15.41 18.91
C LEU A 116 -4.48 -15.02 19.28
N VAL A 117 -4.80 -13.71 19.30
CA VAL A 117 -6.16 -13.21 19.56
C VAL A 117 -6.98 -13.19 18.27
N GLU A 118 -6.35 -12.94 17.13
CA GLU A 118 -6.99 -12.86 15.81
C GLU A 118 -6.95 -14.15 14.97
N CYS A 119 -6.19 -15.19 15.37
CA CYS A 119 -6.29 -16.57 14.83
C CYS A 119 -7.21 -17.43 15.70
#